data_AF-A0A6L2MJM1-F1
#
_entry.id   AF-A0A6L2MJM1-F1
#
_cell.length_a   1.000
_cell.length_b   1.000
_cell.length_c   1.000
_cell.angle_alpha   90.00
_cell.angle_beta   90.00
_cell.angle_gamma   90.00
#
_symmetry.space_group_name_H-M   'P 1'
#
loop_
_entity.id
_entity.type
_entity.pdbx_description
1 polymer ?
#
loop_
_entity_poly.entity_id
_entity_poly.type
_entity_poly.pdbx_seq_one_letter_code
_entity_poly.pdbx_strand_id
1 'polypeptide(L)'
;MRVLIFAIVNVFLGYILIMYLEYDIAKIVNSKFEIDYIEYGKQGKVNLSTFFAITYGFGFATIASTLTRVGLFYGKEIYQRYKACTKGKVDVHTSLMRNYKDIPLWIKYKCHLRD
;
A
#
# COMPACT_ATOMS: atom_id res chain seq x y z
N MET A 1 -15.30 9.41 0.70
CA MET A 1 -14.15 8.75 1.36
C MET A 1 -14.60 7.72 2.41
N ARG A 2 -15.54 8.04 3.30
CA ARG A 2 -16.10 7.09 4.31
C ARG A 2 -16.68 5.79 3.72
N VAL A 3 -17.37 5.85 2.59
CA VAL A 3 -17.95 4.66 1.92
C VAL A 3 -16.88 3.73 1.34
N LEU A 4 -15.78 4.30 0.83
CA LEU A 4 -14.68 3.52 0.25
C LEU A 4 -13.93 2.75 1.33
N ILE A 5 -13.67 3.38 2.48
CA ILE A 5 -13.02 2.73 3.63
C ILE A 5 -13.91 1.62 4.18
N PHE A 6 -15.22 1.85 4.30
CA PHE A 6 -16.16 0.82 4.74
C PHE A 6 -16.23 -0.36 3.76
N ALA A 7 -16.18 -0.10 2.45
CA ALA A 7 -16.13 -1.14 1.42
C ALA A 7 -14.82 -1.92 1.45
N ILE A 8 -13.66 -1.24 1.59
CA ILE A 8 -12.35 -1.89 1.68
C ILE A 8 -12.27 -2.76 2.93
N VAL A 9 -12.72 -2.27 4.10
CA VAL A 9 -12.74 -3.05 5.36
C VAL A 9 -13.65 -4.28 5.24
N ASN A 10 -14.84 -4.16 4.64
CA ASN A 10 -15.73 -5.31 4.43
C ASN A 10 -15.19 -6.31 3.40
N VAL A 11 -14.54 -5.85 2.33
CA VAL A 11 -13.90 -6.74 1.34
C VAL A 11 -12.69 -7.46 1.95
N PHE A 12 -11.88 -6.78 2.77
CA PHE A 12 -10.74 -7.39 3.46
C PHE A 12 -11.20 -8.40 4.53
N LEU A 13 -12.24 -8.05 5.29
CA LEU A 13 -12.84 -8.95 6.28
C LEU A 13 -13.48 -10.17 5.61
N GLY A 14 -14.15 -9.99 4.46
CA GLY A 14 -14.66 -11.08 3.63
C GLY A 14 -13.55 -11.94 3.02
N TYR A 15 -12.42 -11.34 2.64
CA TYR A 15 -11.26 -12.05 2.12
C TYR A 15 -10.60 -12.95 3.17
N ILE A 16 -10.48 -12.46 4.41
CA ILE A 16 -10.03 -13.25 5.56
C ILE A 16 -10.98 -14.43 5.84
N LEU A 17 -12.28 -14.22 5.72
CA LEU A 17 -13.27 -15.27 5.97
C LEU A 17 -13.30 -16.34 4.85
N ILE A 18 -13.13 -15.94 3.59
CA ILE A 18 -13.13 -16.84 2.42
C ILE A 18 -11.81 -17.61 2.29
N MET A 19 -10.69 -17.01 2.70
CA MET A 19 -9.38 -17.67 2.67
C MET A 19 -9.22 -18.71 3.79
N TYR A 20 -10.06 -18.67 4.83
CA TYR A 20 -10.09 -19.67 5.91
C TYR A 20 -10.84 -20.95 5.55
N LEU A 21 -11.32 -21.10 4.30
CA LEU A 21 -11.75 -22.41 3.82
C LEU A 21 -10.50 -23.24 3.55
N GLU A 22 -10.05 -23.95 4.59
CA GLU A 22 -8.85 -24.80 4.66
C GLU A 22 -8.62 -25.57 3.36
N TYR A 23 -7.69 -25.08 2.54
CA TYR A 23 -7.11 -25.86 1.47
C TYR A 23 -5.91 -26.59 2.06
N ASP A 24 -6.04 -27.90 2.21
CA ASP A 24 -5.05 -28.76 2.86
C ASP A 24 -3.84 -29.00 1.93
N ILE A 25 -2.98 -27.97 1.82
CA ILE A 25 -1.71 -27.99 1.05
C ILE A 25 -0.81 -29.14 1.55
N ALA A 26 -0.97 -29.56 2.81
CA ALA A 26 -0.12 -30.57 3.44
C ALA A 26 -0.27 -31.97 2.82
N LYS A 27 -1.36 -32.23 2.07
CA LYS A 27 -1.53 -33.50 1.35
C LYS A 27 -0.77 -33.59 0.02
N ILE A 28 -0.36 -32.46 -0.56
CA ILE A 28 0.28 -32.40 -1.89
C ILE A 28 1.81 -32.33 -1.76
N VAL A 29 2.30 -31.83 -0.64
CA VAL A 29 3.72 -31.57 -0.39
C VAL A 29 4.29 -32.64 0.54
N ASN A 30 5.28 -33.40 0.06
CA ASN A 30 5.98 -34.39 0.87
C ASN A 30 6.83 -33.68 1.95
N SER A 31 7.25 -34.37 3.02
CA SER A 31 8.09 -33.85 4.12
C SER A 31 9.43 -33.23 3.68
N LYS A 32 9.81 -33.41 2.41
CA LYS A 32 10.99 -32.81 1.76
C LYS A 32 10.69 -31.52 0.98
N PHE A 33 9.46 -31.00 1.05
CA PHE A 33 8.98 -29.85 0.28
C PHE A 33 9.00 -30.02 -1.25
N GLU A 34 8.97 -31.27 -1.71
CA GLU A 34 8.86 -31.62 -3.13
C GLU A 34 7.40 -31.97 -3.48
N ILE A 35 7.00 -31.63 -4.71
CA ILE A 35 5.64 -31.88 -5.21
C ILE A 35 5.56 -33.36 -5.62
N ASP A 36 4.67 -34.12 -4.98
CA ASP A 36 4.41 -35.50 -5.39
C ASP A 36 3.49 -35.53 -6.61
N TYR A 37 4.07 -35.87 -7.77
CA TYR A 37 3.34 -35.90 -9.04
C TYR A 37 2.24 -36.98 -9.10
N ILE A 38 2.32 -38.05 -8.30
CA ILE A 38 1.31 -39.11 -8.24
C ILE A 38 0.06 -38.60 -7.53
N GLU A 39 0.25 -37.92 -6.39
CA GLU A 39 -0.83 -37.35 -5.59
C GLU A 39 -1.42 -36.10 -6.28
N TYR A 40 -0.59 -35.33 -6.97
CA TYR A 40 -0.97 -34.18 -7.81
C TYR A 40 -1.92 -34.58 -8.95
N GLY A 41 -1.66 -35.72 -9.60
CA GLY A 41 -2.53 -36.26 -10.66
C GLY A 41 -3.91 -36.70 -10.16
N LYS A 42 -4.00 -37.17 -8.91
CA LYS A 42 -5.26 -37.62 -8.29
C LYS A 42 -6.14 -36.48 -7.78
N GLN A 43 -5.54 -35.44 -7.21
CA GLN A 43 -6.30 -34.30 -6.67
C GLN A 43 -6.69 -33.27 -7.74
N GLY A 44 -6.06 -33.32 -8.91
CA GLY A 44 -6.31 -32.38 -10.00
C GLY A 44 -5.52 -31.08 -9.83
N LYS A 45 -5.35 -30.34 -10.94
CA LYS A 45 -4.62 -29.06 -10.96
C LYS A 45 -5.11 -28.14 -9.83
N VAL A 46 -4.15 -27.53 -9.12
CA VAL A 46 -4.39 -26.48 -8.14
C VAL A 46 -5.04 -25.29 -8.85
N ASN A 47 -6.36 -25.30 -8.94
CA ASN A 47 -7.13 -24.23 -9.51
C ASN A 47 -7.39 -23.23 -8.40
N LEU A 48 -6.55 -22.19 -8.36
CA LEU A 48 -6.81 -21.02 -7.55
C LEU A 48 -8.21 -20.49 -7.96
N SER A 49 -9.11 -20.40 -6.99
CA SER A 49 -10.52 -20.06 -7.27
C SER A 49 -10.64 -18.77 -8.08
N THR A 50 -11.50 -18.74 -9.11
CA THR A 50 -11.76 -17.52 -9.90
C THR A 50 -12.16 -16.35 -9.01
N PHE A 51 -12.79 -16.62 -7.86
CA PHE A 51 -13.12 -15.62 -6.85
C PHE A 51 -11.88 -14.91 -6.29
N PHE A 52 -10.75 -15.62 -6.13
CA PHE A 52 -9.48 -15.02 -5.71
C PHE A 52 -8.99 -13.97 -6.72
N ALA A 53 -9.03 -14.32 -8.01
CA ALA A 53 -8.60 -13.42 -9.08
C ALA A 53 -9.49 -12.17 -9.15
N ILE A 54 -10.81 -12.35 -9.01
CA ILE A 54 -11.77 -11.23 -9.04
C ILE A 54 -11.55 -10.28 -7.86
N THR A 55 -11.41 -10.80 -6.62
CA THR A 55 -11.23 -9.96 -5.45
C THR A 55 -9.91 -9.19 -5.49
N TYR A 56 -8.83 -9.83 -5.94
CA TYR A 56 -7.55 -9.14 -6.13
C TYR A 56 -7.63 -8.05 -7.21
N GLY A 57 -8.33 -8.34 -8.32
CA GLY A 57 -8.59 -7.37 -9.39
C GLY A 57 -9.38 -6.15 -8.90
N PHE A 58 -10.41 -6.35 -8.09
CA PHE A 58 -11.16 -5.26 -7.46
C PHE A 58 -10.31 -4.45 -6.49
N GLY A 59 -9.44 -5.10 -5.70
CA GLY A 59 -8.46 -4.42 -4.85
C GLY A 59 -7.58 -3.45 -5.65
N PHE A 60 -6.99 -3.92 -6.74
CA PHE A 60 -6.22 -3.07 -7.65
C PHE A 60 -7.05 -1.93 -8.26
N ALA A 61 -8.28 -2.24 -8.71
CA ALA A 61 -9.17 -1.24 -9.31
C ALA A 61 -9.54 -0.11 -8.33
N THR A 62 -9.72 -0.41 -7.04
CA THR A 62 -10.01 0.63 -6.04
C THR A 62 -8.84 1.60 -5.86
N ILE A 63 -7.61 1.09 -5.80
CA ILE A 63 -6.40 1.91 -5.71
C ILE A 63 -6.27 2.77 -6.97
N ALA A 64 -6.37 2.15 -8.14
CA ALA A 64 -6.31 2.86 -9.42
C ALA A 64 -7.39 3.95 -9.54
N SER A 65 -8.60 3.69 -9.06
CA SER A 65 -9.70 4.67 -9.05
C SER A 65 -9.38 5.89 -8.19
N THR A 66 -8.85 5.68 -6.98
CA THR A 66 -8.45 6.80 -6.10
C THR A 66 -7.32 7.63 -6.71
N LEU A 67 -6.31 6.99 -7.29
CA LEU A 67 -5.20 7.67 -7.97
C LEU A 67 -5.69 8.48 -9.16
N THR A 68 -6.56 7.89 -10.00
CA THR A 68 -7.14 8.56 -11.16
C THR A 68 -7.98 9.77 -10.74
N ARG A 69 -8.77 9.62 -9.68
CA ARG A 69 -9.58 10.70 -9.12
C ARG A 69 -8.71 11.85 -8.61
N VAL A 70 -7.64 11.57 -7.89
CA VAL A 70 -6.75 12.63 -7.38
C VAL A 70 -5.94 13.27 -8.51
N GLY A 71 -5.43 12.46 -9.44
CA GLY A 71 -4.63 12.92 -10.58
C GLY A 71 -5.41 13.85 -11.52
N LEU A 72 -6.62 13.48 -11.93
CA LEU A 72 -7.43 14.29 -12.86
C LEU A 72 -7.91 15.60 -12.24
N PHE A 73 -8.38 15.58 -10.99
CA PHE A 73 -9.01 16.75 -10.38
C PHE A 73 -8.02 17.68 -9.68
N TYR A 74 -6.99 17.13 -9.03
CA TYR A 74 -6.03 17.91 -8.25
C TYR A 74 -4.64 17.97 -8.88
N GLY A 75 -4.38 17.30 -10.02
CA GLY A 75 -3.05 17.25 -10.63
C GLY A 75 -2.46 18.63 -10.95
N LYS A 76 -3.25 19.57 -11.50
CA LYS A 76 -2.78 20.92 -11.81
C LYS A 76 -2.42 21.71 -10.55
N GLU A 77 -3.22 21.60 -9.50
CA GLU A 77 -2.97 22.26 -8.22
C GLU A 77 -1.73 21.67 -7.54
N ILE A 78 -1.60 20.34 -7.52
CA ILE A 78 -0.44 19.64 -6.98
C ILE A 78 0.84 20.07 -7.71
N TYR A 79 0.82 20.14 -9.05
CA TYR A 79 1.97 20.59 -9.82
C TYR A 79 2.32 22.06 -9.55
N GLN A 80 1.32 22.94 -9.46
CA GLN A 80 1.54 24.34 -9.12
C GLN A 80 2.10 24.51 -7.72
N ARG A 81 1.58 23.79 -6.72
CA ARG A 81 2.12 23.80 -5.35
C ARG A 81 3.52 23.20 -5.29
N TYR A 82 3.78 22.10 -5.98
CA TYR A 82 5.11 21.48 -6.05
C TYR A 82 6.15 22.43 -6.67
N LYS A 83 5.80 23.09 -7.77
CA LYS A 83 6.62 24.13 -8.41
C LYS A 83 6.79 25.36 -7.51
N ALA A 84 5.74 25.74 -6.78
CA ALA A 84 5.76 26.84 -5.82
C ALA A 84 6.50 26.48 -4.53
N CYS A 85 6.64 25.22 -4.13
CA CYS A 85 7.54 24.81 -3.04
C CYS A 85 9.00 24.85 -3.52
N THR A 86 9.25 24.43 -4.75
CA THR A 86 10.61 24.47 -5.35
C THR A 86 11.09 25.89 -5.61
N LYS A 87 10.18 26.79 -6.01
CA LYS A 87 10.46 28.22 -6.26
C LYS A 87 9.94 29.14 -5.16
N GLY A 88 9.49 28.58 -4.04
CA GLY A 88 8.74 29.30 -3.02
C GLY A 88 9.56 30.42 -2.43
N LYS A 89 8.92 31.59 -2.30
CA LYS A 89 9.47 32.68 -1.51
C LYS A 89 9.85 32.10 -0.16
N VAL A 90 11.14 32.10 0.12
CA VAL A 90 11.67 31.90 1.47
C VAL A 90 10.86 32.85 2.36
N ASP A 91 10.05 32.26 3.22
CA ASP A 91 9.32 32.97 4.25
C ASP A 91 10.28 33.88 5.00
N VAL A 92 9.83 35.07 5.42
CA VAL A 92 10.69 36.07 6.08
C VAL A 92 11.41 35.45 7.28
N HIS A 93 10.77 34.49 7.96
CA HIS A 93 11.37 33.69 9.02
C HIS A 93 12.56 32.85 8.51
N THR A 94 12.39 32.04 7.47
CA THR A 94 13.52 31.30 6.86
C THR A 94 14.58 32.23 6.26
N SER A 95 14.21 33.38 5.72
CA SER A 95 15.16 34.39 5.23
C SER A 95 15.99 35.02 6.37
N LEU A 96 15.40 35.24 7.54
CA LEU A 96 16.10 35.70 8.74
C LEU A 96 16.98 34.59 9.33
N MET A 97 16.50 33.34 9.32
CA MET A 97 17.23 32.16 9.81
C MET A 97 18.45 31.81 8.95
N ARG A 98 18.46 32.16 7.66
CA ARG A 98 19.66 32.00 6.79
C ARG A 98 20.89 32.77 7.26
N ASN A 99 20.69 33.83 8.04
CA ASN A 99 21.80 34.64 8.58
C ASN A 99 22.36 34.08 9.89
N TYR A 100 21.71 33.06 10.45
CA TYR A 100 22.19 32.35 11.64
C TYR A 100 23.00 31.13 11.22
N LYS A 101 24.01 30.78 12.02
CA LYS A 101 24.86 29.62 11.78
C LYS A 101 24.02 28.35 11.94
N ASP A 102 24.00 27.50 10.90
CA ASP A 102 23.24 26.26 10.92
C ASP A 102 23.61 25.41 12.14
N ILE A 103 22.60 24.99 12.88
CA ILE A 103 22.76 24.12 14.04
C ILE A 103 23.14 22.76 13.49
N PRO A 104 24.22 22.13 13.96
CA PRO A 104 24.61 20.83 13.47
C PRO A 104 23.46 19.82 13.71
N LEU A 105 23.15 19.03 12.69
CA LEU A 105 21.99 18.13 12.60
C LEU A 105 21.82 17.24 13.84
N TRP A 106 22.91 16.96 14.56
CA TRP A 106 22.93 16.12 15.74
C TRP A 106 22.35 16.63 17.01
N ILE A 107 22.33 17.94 17.18
CA ILE A 107 21.66 18.54 18.33
C ILE A 107 20.14 18.54 18.08
N LYS A 108 19.73 18.71 16.81
CA LYS A 108 18.31 18.72 16.41
C LYS A 108 17.62 17.38 16.63
N TYR A 109 18.23 16.26 16.20
CA TYR A 109 17.63 14.94 16.42
C TYR A 109 17.63 14.49 17.88
N LYS A 110 18.59 14.98 18.69
CA LYS A 110 18.68 14.65 20.12
C LYS A 110 17.59 15.35 20.94
N CYS A 111 17.16 16.55 20.54
CA CYS A 111 16.03 17.23 21.18
C CYS A 111 14.68 16.57 20.84
N HIS A 112 14.46 16.16 19.58
CA HIS A 112 13.19 15.56 19.16
C HIS A 112 12.91 14.18 19.78
N LEU A 113 13.95 13.46 20.22
CA LEU A 113 13.82 12.15 20.89
C LEU A 113 13.67 12.27 22.43
N ARG A 114 13.57 13.50 22.97
CA ARG A 114 13.41 13.78 24.40
C ARG A 114 12.01 14.30 24.73
N ASP A 115 11.17 14.50 23.73
CA ASP A 115 9.75 14.85 23.83
C ASP A 115 8.91 13.56 23.68
#